data_AF-A0A8J5WE39-F1
#
_entry.id   AF-A0A8J5WE39-F1
#
_cell.length_a   1.000
_cell.length_b   1.000
_cell.length_c   1.000
_cell.angle_alpha   90.00
_cell.angle_beta   90.00
_cell.angle_gamma   90.00
#
_symmetry.space_group_name_H-M   'P 1'
#
loop_
_entity.id
_entity.type
_entity.pdbx_description
1 polymer ?
#
loop_
_entity_poly.entity_id
_entity_poly.type
_entity_poly.pdbx_seq_one_letter_code
_entity_poly.pdbx_strand_id
1 'polypeptide(L)'
;MRLGIKGLTFLLLLVLLVLCSNVSVSDARTGKHWRQKKVPSTSLMRRKVKGKNGNSQKQYSKGNQNPYQPTPSTSPNAPVSPSESPVQGRGYQGPSPTMPPPSSGSGHTLPSPPLLLPPQPPAAPIQNTVFNVIDFGARGDGVTDDTQAFEAAWAAACKVEASTVVVPSELEFVVGPISFSGPYCKPNILFQLDGTILAQTSTRVWGSGLLQWLEFTKLTGIAIQGSGVINGRGQEWWTYSNPNDDDDDEEYNVGLEKMPQMKPTALRFYGSSNVSVTGITIVNSSQCHLKFDSCQGVMVHNLTISSPENSPNTDGIHLQNSKEVSIHHTNLACGKSLIKLN
;
A
#
# COMPACT_ATOMS: atom_id res chain seq x y z
N MET A 1 56.63 17.01 -1.06
CA MET A 1 56.25 18.37 -1.49
C MET A 1 55.27 18.95 -0.47
N ARG A 2 55.67 19.97 0.31
CA ARG A 2 54.76 20.62 1.27
C ARG A 2 53.92 21.64 0.51
N LEU A 3 52.63 21.36 0.34
CA LEU A 3 51.70 22.30 -0.29
C LEU A 3 51.52 23.49 0.66
N GLY A 4 52.04 24.66 0.28
CA GLY A 4 51.90 25.87 1.06
C GLY A 4 50.43 26.28 1.17
N ILE A 5 50.07 27.01 2.23
CA ILE A 5 48.71 27.46 2.54
C ILE A 5 48.02 28.13 1.33
N LYS A 6 48.78 28.86 0.50
CA LYS A 6 48.31 29.47 -0.75
C LYS A 6 47.85 28.47 -1.82
N GLY A 7 48.48 27.29 -1.86
CA GLY A 7 48.09 26.19 -2.75
C GLY A 7 46.82 25.49 -2.26
N LEU A 8 46.65 25.35 -0.95
CA LEU A 8 45.43 24.78 -0.37
C LEU A 8 44.21 25.69 -0.58
N THR A 9 44.39 27.01 -0.43
CA THR A 9 43.31 27.99 -0.70
C THR A 9 42.92 27.98 -2.18
N PHE A 10 43.88 27.84 -3.10
CA PHE A 10 43.58 27.77 -4.53
C PHE A 10 42.85 26.48 -4.90
N LEU A 11 43.25 25.34 -4.31
CA LEU A 11 42.57 24.06 -4.50
C LEU A 11 41.13 24.08 -3.98
N LEU A 12 40.89 24.67 -2.80
CA LEU A 12 39.54 24.83 -2.24
C LEU A 12 38.66 25.73 -3.11
N LEU A 13 39.22 26.80 -3.68
CA LEU A 13 38.48 27.72 -4.56
C LEU A 13 38.09 27.05 -5.89
N LEU A 14 38.95 26.19 -6.44
CA LEU A 14 38.63 25.37 -7.61
C LEU A 14 37.55 24.33 -7.32
N VAL A 15 37.60 23.66 -6.16
CA VAL A 15 36.55 22.71 -5.75
C VAL A 15 35.21 23.43 -5.56
N LEU A 16 35.22 24.63 -4.98
CA LEU A 16 34.02 25.42 -4.77
C LEU A 16 33.41 25.92 -6.09
N LEU A 17 34.24 26.32 -7.07
CA LEU A 17 33.77 26.68 -8.41
C LEU A 17 33.16 25.49 -9.17
N VAL A 18 33.74 24.30 -9.03
CA VAL A 18 33.17 23.06 -9.62
C VAL A 18 31.85 22.69 -8.95
N LEU A 19 31.73 22.85 -7.63
CA LEU A 19 30.47 22.64 -6.90
C LEU A 19 29.39 23.67 -7.26
N CYS A 20 29.77 24.94 -7.45
CA CYS A 20 28.84 26.00 -7.86
C CYS A 20 28.36 25.84 -9.32
N SER A 21 29.12 25.16 -10.17
CA SER A 21 28.74 24.91 -11.57
C SER A 21 27.71 23.78 -11.74
N ASN A 22 27.49 22.97 -10.69
CA ASN A 22 26.52 21.88 -10.67
C ASN A 22 25.16 22.26 -10.06
N VAL A 23 24.97 23.53 -9.69
CA VAL A 23 23.65 24.04 -9.28
C VAL A 23 22.93 24.55 -10.52
N SER A 24 22.09 23.70 -11.12
CA SER A 24 21.11 24.14 -12.11
C SER A 24 20.15 25.14 -11.46
N VAL A 25 20.16 26.37 -11.96
CA VAL A 25 19.19 27.40 -11.62
C VAL A 25 17.83 26.96 -12.16
N SER A 26 16.90 26.62 -11.26
CA SER A 26 15.49 26.46 -11.59
C SER A 26 14.91 27.83 -11.95
N ASP A 27 14.74 28.07 -13.25
CA ASP A 27 14.16 29.29 -13.78
C ASP A 27 12.63 29.27 -13.53
N ALA A 28 12.21 29.84 -12.39
CA ALA A 28 10.80 30.05 -12.07
C ALA A 28 10.24 31.18 -12.95
N ARG A 29 9.73 30.84 -14.14
CA ARG A 29 8.97 31.78 -14.97
C ARG A 29 7.48 31.67 -14.67
N THR A 30 6.99 32.69 -13.96
CA THR A 30 5.58 33.04 -13.82
C THR A 30 4.96 33.41 -15.18
N GLY A 31 3.90 32.71 -15.57
CA GLY A 31 3.26 32.85 -16.89
C GLY A 31 1.73 32.81 -16.86
N LYS A 32 1.14 33.96 -16.52
CA LYS A 32 -0.13 34.58 -16.97
C LYS A 32 -1.21 33.70 -17.65
N HIS A 33 -2.39 33.79 -17.04
CA HIS A 33 -3.74 33.55 -17.57
C HIS A 33 -3.91 33.69 -19.09
N TRP A 34 -4.52 32.67 -19.71
CA TRP A 34 -5.22 32.81 -20.99
C TRP A 34 -6.63 32.22 -20.89
N ARG A 35 -7.64 33.11 -20.91
CA ARG A 35 -9.03 32.78 -21.24
C ARG A 35 -9.13 32.50 -22.73
N GLN A 36 -9.64 31.34 -23.14
CA GLN A 36 -10.12 31.16 -24.52
C GLN A 36 -11.59 31.57 -24.65
N LYS A 37 -11.83 32.54 -25.55
CA LYS A 37 -13.15 32.88 -26.10
C LYS A 37 -13.52 31.87 -27.19
N LYS A 38 -14.74 31.37 -27.13
CA LYS A 38 -15.42 30.65 -28.23
C LYS A 38 -15.59 31.56 -29.46
N VAL A 39 -15.35 31.02 -30.64
CA VAL A 39 -15.87 31.52 -31.93
C VAL A 39 -16.50 30.33 -32.67
N PRO A 40 -17.68 30.47 -33.28
CA PRO A 40 -18.35 29.35 -33.95
C PRO A 40 -17.89 29.23 -35.41
N SER A 41 -17.64 28.01 -35.86
CA SER A 41 -17.43 27.71 -37.28
C SER A 41 -18.70 27.10 -37.87
N THR A 42 -19.26 27.81 -38.85
CA THR A 42 -20.24 27.33 -39.82
C THR A 42 -19.54 26.41 -40.83
N SER A 43 -20.16 25.28 -41.19
CA SER A 43 -19.84 24.56 -42.42
C SER A 43 -21.02 23.74 -42.93
N LEU A 44 -21.56 24.27 -44.01
CA LEU A 44 -22.30 23.73 -45.15
C LEU A 44 -22.53 22.21 -45.33
N MET A 45 -23.73 21.99 -45.87
CA MET A 45 -24.31 20.78 -46.47
C MET A 45 -23.37 19.92 -47.34
N ARG A 46 -23.52 18.59 -47.25
CA ARG A 46 -23.39 17.72 -48.43
C ARG A 46 -24.36 16.53 -48.43
N ARG A 47 -25.25 16.62 -49.42
CA ARG A 47 -26.00 15.62 -50.20
C ARG A 47 -26.09 14.15 -49.73
N LYS A 48 -27.36 13.79 -49.56
CA LYS A 48 -28.06 12.51 -49.71
C LYS A 48 -27.71 11.77 -51.00
N VAL A 49 -27.33 10.49 -50.89
CA VAL A 49 -27.46 9.46 -51.94
C VAL A 49 -28.36 8.35 -51.41
N LYS A 50 -29.23 7.84 -52.27
CA LYS A 50 -30.37 6.94 -51.99
C LYS A 50 -30.19 5.66 -52.80
N GLY A 51 -30.35 4.51 -52.14
CA GLY A 51 -30.69 3.19 -52.71
C GLY A 51 -30.95 2.24 -51.53
N LYS A 52 -32.19 1.82 -51.23
CA LYS A 52 -32.95 0.65 -51.76
C LYS A 52 -32.09 -0.63 -51.69
N ASN A 53 -32.46 -1.76 -51.07
CA ASN A 53 -33.76 -2.42 -50.83
C ASN A 53 -33.57 -3.58 -49.81
N GLY A 54 -34.67 -4.10 -49.25
CA GLY A 54 -34.77 -5.49 -48.74
C GLY A 54 -34.96 -5.59 -47.21
N ASN A 55 -36.15 -5.61 -46.61
CA ASN A 55 -37.31 -6.53 -46.63
C ASN A 55 -37.36 -7.44 -45.37
N SER A 56 -38.57 -7.55 -44.82
CA SER A 56 -39.07 -8.46 -43.77
C SER A 56 -38.60 -8.29 -42.32
N GLN A 57 -39.52 -8.02 -41.39
CA GLN A 57 -40.21 -9.10 -40.64
C GLN A 57 -41.36 -8.56 -39.76
N LYS A 58 -42.37 -9.43 -39.63
CA LYS A 58 -43.62 -9.28 -38.88
C LYS A 58 -43.40 -9.50 -37.38
N GLN A 59 -44.24 -8.82 -36.59
CA GLN A 59 -44.95 -9.25 -35.36
C GLN A 59 -44.32 -10.35 -34.49
N TYR A 60 -44.19 -10.09 -33.18
CA TYR A 60 -45.20 -10.48 -32.20
C TYR A 60 -44.98 -9.77 -30.87
N SER A 61 -46.04 -9.15 -30.38
CA SER A 61 -46.18 -8.61 -29.03
C SER A 61 -46.71 -9.72 -28.10
N LYS A 62 -46.15 -9.82 -26.90
CA LYS A 62 -46.86 -10.36 -25.74
C LYS A 62 -46.57 -9.41 -24.57
N GLY A 63 -47.60 -8.67 -24.19
CA GLY A 63 -47.59 -7.88 -22.98
C GLY A 63 -47.75 -8.74 -21.73
N ASN A 64 -47.45 -8.13 -20.59
CA ASN A 64 -48.32 -8.24 -19.43
C ASN A 64 -48.29 -6.92 -18.66
N GLN A 65 -49.50 -6.41 -18.36
CA GLN A 65 -49.80 -5.23 -17.55
C GLN A 65 -49.77 -5.66 -16.06
N ASN A 66 -49.02 -4.98 -15.17
CA ASN A 66 -49.40 -3.80 -14.33
C ASN A 66 -50.17 -4.22 -13.04
N PRO A 67 -50.36 -3.39 -12.00
CA PRO A 67 -49.63 -2.23 -11.45
C PRO A 67 -49.40 -2.35 -9.91
N TYR A 68 -48.66 -1.42 -9.28
CA TYR A 68 -49.13 -0.62 -8.12
C TYR A 68 -48.06 0.41 -7.71
N GLN A 69 -48.51 1.62 -7.39
CA GLN A 69 -47.77 2.85 -7.11
C GLN A 69 -48.06 3.29 -5.63
N PRO A 70 -47.65 4.48 -5.10
CA PRO A 70 -46.49 4.68 -4.22
C PRO A 70 -46.78 5.25 -2.79
N THR A 71 -45.73 5.28 -1.93
CA THR A 71 -45.47 6.14 -0.71
C THR A 71 -46.36 5.97 0.55
N PRO A 72 -45.96 6.36 1.81
CA PRO A 72 -44.97 7.38 2.21
C PRO A 72 -44.04 7.09 3.42
N SER A 73 -43.18 8.08 3.67
CA SER A 73 -42.29 8.41 4.80
C SER A 73 -42.68 7.98 6.23
N THR A 74 -41.69 7.56 7.02
CA THR A 74 -41.51 7.97 8.44
C THR A 74 -40.15 7.52 8.99
N SER A 75 -39.37 8.47 9.53
CA SER A 75 -38.18 8.23 10.37
C SER A 75 -38.60 8.02 11.83
N PRO A 76 -37.78 7.30 12.63
CA PRO A 76 -37.65 7.63 14.04
C PRO A 76 -36.20 7.82 14.50
N ASN A 77 -35.96 9.00 15.07
CA ASN A 77 -35.17 9.34 16.26
C ASN A 77 -33.75 8.78 16.46
N ALA A 78 -32.79 9.72 16.44
CA ALA A 78 -31.49 9.63 17.11
C ALA A 78 -31.63 9.89 18.64
N PRO A 79 -30.80 9.29 19.51
CA PRO A 79 -30.65 9.72 20.89
C PRO A 79 -29.60 10.85 21.01
N VAL A 80 -30.00 11.90 21.72
CA VAL A 80 -29.21 13.06 22.12
C VAL A 80 -28.33 12.71 23.33
N SER A 81 -27.04 13.06 23.27
CA SER A 81 -26.14 13.15 24.43
C SER A 81 -26.26 14.52 25.10
N PRO A 82 -26.23 14.61 26.44
CA PRO A 82 -25.89 15.87 27.11
C PRO A 82 -24.48 15.81 27.70
N SER A 83 -23.66 16.76 27.27
CA SER A 83 -22.44 17.21 27.92
C SER A 83 -22.79 18.23 29.00
N GLU A 84 -22.35 18.04 30.25
CA GLU A 84 -22.16 19.15 31.20
C GLU A 84 -20.98 18.90 32.15
N SER A 85 -20.20 19.96 32.32
CA SER A 85 -19.23 20.30 33.36
C SER A 85 -19.13 21.85 33.31
N PRO A 86 -18.55 22.59 34.27
CA PRO A 86 -18.07 22.27 35.62
C PRO A 86 -18.54 23.29 36.71
N VAL A 87 -18.47 22.97 38.02
CA VAL A 87 -18.37 24.01 39.08
C VAL A 87 -17.51 23.54 40.26
N GLN A 88 -16.62 24.43 40.70
CA GLN A 88 -15.72 24.36 41.86
C GLN A 88 -16.44 24.59 43.20
N GLY A 89 -15.91 24.02 44.29
CA GLY A 89 -16.25 24.44 45.66
C GLY A 89 -15.27 23.88 46.70
N ARG A 90 -14.48 24.76 47.33
CA ARG A 90 -13.56 24.45 48.43
C ARG A 90 -14.31 24.26 49.76
N GLY A 91 -13.86 23.25 50.50
CA GLY A 91 -13.47 23.34 51.91
C GLY A 91 -14.56 23.26 52.98
N TYR A 92 -14.46 22.25 53.86
CA TYR A 92 -14.64 22.40 55.31
C TYR A 92 -13.85 21.31 56.05
N GLN A 93 -13.05 21.74 57.03
CA GLN A 93 -12.33 20.91 57.99
C GLN A 93 -13.30 20.37 59.05
N GLY A 94 -13.07 19.12 59.50
CA GLY A 94 -13.76 18.51 60.65
C GLY A 94 -12.98 17.28 61.14
N PRO A 95 -13.03 16.97 62.45
CA PRO A 95 -11.87 16.48 63.19
C PRO A 95 -11.65 14.96 63.14
N SER A 96 -10.39 14.57 63.37
CA SER A 96 -9.93 13.19 63.54
C SER A 96 -10.57 12.54 64.78
N PRO A 97 -11.18 11.35 64.69
CA PRO A 97 -11.58 10.60 65.87
C PRO A 97 -10.42 9.78 66.43
N THR A 98 -10.24 9.90 67.74
CA THR A 98 -9.31 9.20 68.62
C THR A 98 -9.59 7.69 68.67
N MET A 99 -8.55 6.87 68.67
CA MET A 99 -8.65 5.41 68.84
C MET A 99 -9.14 5.04 70.26
N PRO A 100 -10.00 4.02 70.42
CA PRO A 100 -10.22 3.35 71.70
C PRO A 100 -9.12 2.31 72.01
N PRO A 101 -8.91 1.93 73.29
CA PRO A 101 -7.84 1.02 73.71
C PRO A 101 -8.12 -0.44 73.29
N PRO A 102 -7.09 -1.30 73.20
CA PRO A 102 -7.26 -2.65 72.70
C PRO A 102 -7.99 -3.53 73.72
N SER A 103 -9.09 -4.16 73.28
CA SER A 103 -9.71 -5.28 73.98
C SER A 103 -8.93 -6.55 73.68
N SER A 104 -8.59 -7.27 74.76
CA SER A 104 -8.05 -8.62 74.75
C SER A 104 -9.11 -9.60 74.23
N GLY A 105 -8.88 -10.15 73.04
CA GLY A 105 -9.73 -11.17 72.43
C GLY A 105 -8.90 -12.14 71.60
N SER A 106 -8.75 -13.35 72.12
CA SER A 106 -8.05 -14.51 71.56
C SER A 106 -8.74 -15.10 70.34
N GLY A 107 -7.98 -15.41 69.28
CA GLY A 107 -8.34 -16.40 68.26
C GLY A 107 -8.27 -15.93 66.80
N HIS A 108 -7.06 -15.76 66.26
CA HIS A 108 -6.86 -15.70 64.80
C HIS A 108 -6.31 -17.04 64.31
N THR A 109 -7.12 -17.77 63.55
CA THR A 109 -6.63 -18.82 62.65
C THR A 109 -5.86 -18.16 61.51
N LEU A 110 -4.61 -18.57 61.32
CA LEU A 110 -3.76 -18.13 60.21
C LEU A 110 -4.40 -18.53 58.86
N PRO A 111 -4.45 -17.66 57.85
CA PRO A 111 -4.78 -18.09 56.50
C PRO A 111 -3.68 -19.04 55.99
N SER A 112 -4.09 -20.16 55.40
CA SER A 112 -3.16 -21.09 54.76
C SER A 112 -2.42 -20.40 53.60
N PRO A 113 -1.12 -20.67 53.40
CA PRO A 113 -0.36 -20.07 52.31
C PRO A 113 -0.94 -20.49 50.94
N PRO A 114 -0.85 -19.63 49.90
CA PRO A 114 -1.26 -20.00 48.56
C PRO A 114 -0.44 -21.20 48.08
N LEU A 115 -1.11 -22.18 47.48
CA LEU A 115 -0.43 -23.28 46.80
C LEU A 115 0.45 -22.69 45.70
N LEU A 116 1.76 -22.89 45.81
CA LEU A 116 2.72 -22.54 44.77
C LEU A 116 2.40 -23.40 43.55
N LEU A 117 1.96 -22.76 42.46
CA LEU A 117 1.88 -23.41 41.15
C LEU A 117 3.28 -23.92 40.78
N PRO A 118 3.41 -25.14 40.22
CA PRO A 118 4.69 -25.63 39.77
C PRO A 118 5.30 -24.66 38.75
N PRO A 119 6.63 -24.45 38.76
CA PRO A 119 7.28 -23.57 37.81
C PRO A 119 6.92 -24.01 36.39
N GLN A 120 6.39 -23.07 35.59
CA GLN A 120 6.19 -23.32 34.17
C GLN A 120 7.53 -23.75 33.55
N PRO A 121 7.52 -24.79 32.70
CA PRO A 121 8.70 -25.12 31.92
C PRO A 121 9.20 -23.87 31.18
N PRO A 122 10.52 -23.64 31.10
CA PRO A 122 11.04 -22.54 30.31
C PRO A 122 10.44 -22.62 28.90
N ALA A 123 9.87 -21.50 28.44
CA ALA A 123 9.36 -21.39 27.08
C ALA A 123 10.46 -21.85 26.12
N ALA A 124 10.10 -22.74 25.20
CA ALA A 124 11.04 -23.24 24.19
C ALA A 124 11.68 -22.03 23.48
N PRO A 125 12.99 -22.08 23.16
CA PRO A 125 13.63 -21.01 22.40
C PRO A 125 12.86 -20.82 21.11
N ILE A 126 12.44 -19.58 20.83
CA ILE A 126 11.87 -19.22 19.53
C ILE A 126 12.97 -19.45 18.50
N GLN A 127 12.88 -20.56 17.77
CA GLN A 127 13.77 -20.81 16.64
C GLN A 127 13.30 -19.95 15.49
N ASN A 128 13.92 -18.76 15.32
CA ASN A 128 13.73 -17.94 14.14
C ASN A 128 14.26 -18.70 12.92
N THR A 129 13.37 -19.44 12.27
CA THR A 129 13.72 -20.23 11.08
C THR A 129 13.74 -19.30 9.88
N VAL A 130 14.89 -19.23 9.22
CA VAL A 130 15.14 -18.31 8.11
C VAL A 130 15.10 -19.06 6.78
N PHE A 131 14.41 -18.48 5.81
CA PHE A 131 14.24 -18.97 4.44
C PHE A 131 14.72 -17.88 3.48
N ASN A 132 15.99 -17.93 3.10
CA ASN A 132 16.57 -16.98 2.15
C ASN A 132 16.21 -17.40 0.72
N VAL A 133 15.66 -16.48 -0.08
CA VAL A 133 15.23 -16.77 -1.47
C VAL A 133 16.34 -17.34 -2.35
N ILE A 134 17.61 -17.05 -2.06
CA ILE A 134 18.78 -17.61 -2.75
C ILE A 134 18.89 -19.13 -2.54
N ASP A 135 18.59 -19.61 -1.34
CA ASP A 135 18.62 -21.05 -1.01
C ASP A 135 17.52 -21.83 -1.76
N PHE A 136 16.54 -21.11 -2.32
CA PHE A 136 15.45 -21.63 -3.15
C PHE A 136 15.68 -21.41 -4.65
N GLY A 137 16.88 -20.96 -5.05
CA GLY A 137 17.29 -20.87 -6.45
C GLY A 137 17.11 -19.49 -7.08
N ALA A 138 16.79 -18.44 -6.32
CA ALA A 138 16.80 -17.08 -6.83
C ALA A 138 18.22 -16.69 -7.25
N ARG A 139 18.36 -16.01 -8.39
CA ARG A 139 19.65 -15.48 -8.87
C ARG A 139 19.93 -14.09 -8.34
N GLY A 140 18.93 -13.21 -8.28
CA GLY A 140 19.14 -11.83 -7.81
C GLY A 140 20.02 -10.98 -8.73
N ASP A 141 20.04 -11.30 -10.04
CA ASP A 141 20.89 -10.66 -11.06
C ASP A 141 20.20 -9.52 -11.83
N GLY A 142 18.96 -9.16 -11.45
CA GLY A 142 18.15 -8.12 -12.09
C GLY A 142 17.55 -8.51 -13.45
N VAL A 143 17.74 -9.76 -13.90
CA VAL A 143 17.35 -10.21 -15.25
C VAL A 143 16.57 -11.52 -15.22
N THR A 144 17.03 -12.49 -14.43
CA THR A 144 16.42 -13.81 -14.27
C THR A 144 15.08 -13.69 -13.58
N ASP A 145 14.08 -14.42 -14.09
CA ASP A 145 12.82 -14.62 -13.38
C ASP A 145 13.02 -15.46 -12.10
N ASP A 146 12.93 -14.79 -10.96
CA ASP A 146 13.12 -15.36 -9.62
C ASP A 146 11.78 -15.76 -8.96
N THR A 147 10.65 -15.65 -9.67
CA THR A 147 9.30 -15.88 -9.11
C THR A 147 9.17 -17.23 -8.41
N GLN A 148 9.62 -18.31 -9.06
CA GLN A 148 9.51 -19.67 -8.50
C GLN A 148 10.32 -19.84 -7.21
N ALA A 149 11.46 -19.15 -7.07
CA ALA A 149 12.25 -19.20 -5.85
C ALA A 149 11.54 -18.51 -4.69
N PHE A 150 10.86 -17.38 -4.96
CA PHE A 150 10.01 -16.70 -3.97
C PHE A 150 8.82 -17.57 -3.56
N GLU A 151 8.15 -18.23 -4.50
CA GLU A 151 7.06 -19.17 -4.22
C GLU A 151 7.53 -20.33 -3.32
N ALA A 152 8.68 -20.91 -3.63
CA ALA A 152 9.24 -22.03 -2.88
C ALA A 152 9.68 -21.62 -1.47
N ALA A 153 10.36 -20.47 -1.33
CA ALA A 153 10.76 -19.92 -0.03
C ALA A 153 9.54 -19.63 0.84
N TRP A 154 8.49 -19.03 0.27
CA TRP A 154 7.24 -18.78 0.98
C TRP A 154 6.53 -20.07 1.40
N ALA A 155 6.44 -21.06 0.51
CA ALA A 155 5.80 -22.34 0.81
C ALA A 155 6.51 -23.10 1.96
N ALA A 156 7.83 -22.92 2.10
CA ALA A 156 8.58 -23.46 3.22
C ALA A 156 8.33 -22.66 4.51
N ALA A 157 8.43 -21.32 4.45
CA ALA A 157 8.21 -20.44 5.60
C ALA A 157 6.79 -20.55 6.18
N CYS A 158 5.79 -20.67 5.32
CA CYS A 158 4.38 -20.80 5.67
C CYS A 158 4.09 -21.95 6.67
N LYS A 159 4.93 -22.99 6.69
CA LYS A 159 4.74 -24.17 7.56
C LYS A 159 5.27 -23.96 8.98
N VAL A 160 6.01 -22.88 9.22
CA VAL A 160 6.75 -22.63 10.46
C VAL A 160 6.28 -21.32 11.08
N GLU A 161 5.92 -21.37 12.37
CA GLU A 161 5.49 -20.19 13.12
C GLU A 161 6.68 -19.25 13.35
N ALA A 162 6.43 -17.94 13.26
CA ALA A 162 7.47 -16.92 13.42
C ALA A 162 8.69 -17.10 12.50
N SER A 163 8.48 -17.68 11.31
CA SER A 163 9.52 -17.83 10.31
C SER A 163 9.88 -16.50 9.64
N THR A 164 11.06 -16.42 9.04
CA THR A 164 11.52 -15.26 8.28
C THR A 164 11.83 -15.65 6.84
N VAL A 165 11.22 -14.99 5.87
CA VAL A 165 11.66 -15.01 4.47
C VAL A 165 12.62 -13.84 4.25
N VAL A 166 13.80 -14.10 3.70
CA VAL A 166 14.84 -13.09 3.49
C VAL A 166 15.06 -12.82 2.00
N VAL A 167 14.95 -11.55 1.62
CA VAL A 167 15.37 -11.00 0.33
C VAL A 167 16.63 -10.18 0.59
N PRO A 168 17.83 -10.73 0.32
CA PRO A 168 19.10 -10.15 0.76
C PRO A 168 19.45 -8.84 0.04
N SER A 169 20.18 -7.97 0.74
CA SER A 169 20.71 -6.70 0.20
C SER A 169 21.64 -6.89 -0.99
N GLU A 170 21.86 -5.81 -1.74
CA GLU A 170 22.77 -5.74 -2.91
C GLU A 170 22.35 -6.59 -4.12
N LEU A 171 21.22 -7.31 -4.06
CA LEU A 171 20.69 -8.13 -5.14
C LEU A 171 19.38 -7.57 -5.69
N GLU A 172 19.12 -7.83 -6.96
CA GLU A 172 17.91 -7.41 -7.68
C GLU A 172 17.15 -8.62 -8.21
N PHE A 173 15.91 -8.80 -7.78
CA PHE A 173 15.10 -9.98 -8.09
C PHE A 173 13.97 -9.61 -9.04
N VAL A 174 13.94 -10.16 -10.25
CA VAL A 174 12.81 -9.95 -11.16
C VAL A 174 11.71 -10.93 -10.78
N VAL A 175 10.58 -10.41 -10.30
CA VAL A 175 9.46 -11.22 -9.80
C VAL A 175 8.20 -10.85 -10.57
N GLY A 176 7.52 -11.85 -11.10
CA GLY A 176 6.22 -11.73 -11.74
C GLY A 176 5.08 -11.52 -10.74
N PRO A 177 3.83 -11.50 -11.21
CA PRO A 177 2.65 -11.50 -10.34
C PRO A 177 2.66 -12.73 -9.43
N ILE A 178 2.59 -12.50 -8.11
CA ILE A 178 2.69 -13.56 -7.10
C ILE A 178 1.74 -13.29 -5.93
N SER A 179 1.14 -14.36 -5.41
CA SER A 179 0.28 -14.32 -4.23
C SER A 179 0.85 -15.18 -3.11
N PHE A 180 1.32 -14.53 -2.05
CA PHE A 180 1.74 -15.10 -0.79
C PHE A 180 0.50 -15.42 0.06
N SER A 181 -0.12 -16.56 -0.25
CA SER A 181 -1.39 -17.00 0.34
C SER A 181 -1.21 -17.59 1.73
N GLY A 182 -2.00 -17.08 2.68
CA GLY A 182 -1.92 -17.35 4.11
C GLY A 182 -2.99 -18.21 4.81
N PRO A 183 -4.08 -18.70 4.19
CA PRO A 183 -5.18 -19.32 4.94
C PRO A 183 -4.78 -20.59 5.71
N TYR A 184 -3.63 -21.19 5.39
CA TYR A 184 -3.06 -22.36 6.07
C TYR A 184 -1.66 -22.10 6.64
N CYS A 185 -1.17 -20.86 6.60
CA CYS A 185 0.14 -20.54 7.13
C CYS A 185 0.12 -20.40 8.64
N LYS A 186 1.24 -20.75 9.28
CA LYS A 186 1.51 -20.39 10.66
C LYS A 186 1.65 -18.86 10.80
N PRO A 187 1.28 -18.29 11.96
CA PRO A 187 1.25 -16.84 12.13
C PRO A 187 2.65 -16.25 12.31
N ASN A 188 2.70 -14.92 12.31
CA ASN A 188 3.87 -14.11 12.66
C ASN A 188 5.06 -14.24 11.70
N ILE A 189 4.80 -14.56 10.43
CA ILE A 189 5.84 -14.60 9.40
C ILE A 189 6.42 -13.20 9.20
N LEU A 190 7.74 -13.12 9.18
CA LEU A 190 8.50 -11.93 8.85
C LEU A 190 8.98 -12.02 7.39
N PHE A 191 8.70 -11.00 6.60
CA PHE A 191 9.27 -10.82 5.27
C PHE A 191 10.35 -9.73 5.35
N GLN A 192 11.60 -10.16 5.46
CA GLN A 192 12.77 -9.29 5.54
C GLN A 192 13.22 -8.91 4.12
N LEU A 193 12.95 -7.68 3.72
CA LEU A 193 13.25 -7.11 2.42
C LEU A 193 14.40 -6.09 2.52
N ASP A 194 15.62 -6.53 2.20
CA ASP A 194 16.80 -5.66 2.16
C ASP A 194 17.35 -5.45 0.74
N GLY A 195 17.03 -6.34 -0.20
CA GLY A 195 17.33 -6.20 -1.62
C GLY A 195 16.27 -5.43 -2.42
N THR A 196 16.36 -5.52 -3.75
CA THR A 196 15.41 -4.90 -4.66
C THR A 196 14.55 -5.96 -5.36
N ILE A 197 13.23 -5.79 -5.35
CA ILE A 197 12.30 -6.59 -6.16
C ILE A 197 11.86 -5.73 -7.36
N LEU A 198 12.01 -6.25 -8.57
CA LEU A 198 11.69 -5.60 -9.83
C LEU A 198 10.48 -6.27 -10.49
N ALA A 199 9.50 -5.49 -10.94
CA ALA A 199 8.37 -6.02 -11.70
C ALA A 199 8.83 -6.55 -13.06
N GLN A 200 8.22 -7.64 -13.51
CA GLN A 200 8.43 -8.11 -14.88
C GLN A 200 7.83 -7.16 -15.92
N THR A 201 8.56 -6.95 -17.01
CA THR A 201 8.17 -6.05 -18.11
C THR A 201 7.72 -6.78 -19.37
N SER A 202 7.64 -8.12 -19.34
CA SER A 202 7.02 -8.89 -20.42
C SER A 202 5.51 -8.89 -20.26
N THR A 203 4.78 -8.56 -21.32
CA THR A 203 3.30 -8.56 -21.32
C THR A 203 2.70 -9.93 -20.99
N ARG A 204 3.40 -11.00 -21.37
CA ARG A 204 2.93 -12.40 -21.28
C ARG A 204 2.59 -12.81 -19.85
N VAL A 205 3.36 -12.33 -18.88
CA VAL A 205 3.21 -12.70 -17.47
C VAL A 205 2.03 -12.01 -16.79
N TRP A 206 1.53 -10.92 -17.38
CA TRP A 206 0.37 -10.18 -16.90
C TRP A 206 -0.94 -10.61 -17.58
N GLY A 207 -0.87 -11.42 -18.64
CA GLY A 207 -2.04 -11.91 -19.37
C GLY A 207 -2.92 -10.78 -19.88
N SER A 208 -4.25 -10.90 -19.69
CA SER A 208 -5.21 -9.84 -19.99
C SER A 208 -5.17 -8.66 -19.01
N GLY A 209 -4.33 -8.73 -17.97
CA GLY A 209 -4.24 -7.76 -16.90
C GLY A 209 -4.59 -8.35 -15.53
N LEU A 210 -3.84 -7.91 -14.51
CA LEU A 210 -4.02 -8.29 -13.12
C LEU A 210 -4.16 -7.05 -12.24
N LEU A 211 -4.89 -7.19 -11.15
CA LEU A 211 -5.17 -6.09 -10.22
C LEU A 211 -4.03 -5.81 -9.25
N GLN A 212 -3.13 -6.78 -9.04
CA GLN A 212 -2.01 -6.66 -8.13
C GLN A 212 -0.78 -7.43 -8.63
N TRP A 213 0.39 -6.97 -8.20
CA TRP A 213 1.67 -7.59 -8.46
C TRP A 213 2.09 -8.49 -7.30
N LEU A 214 2.46 -7.91 -6.16
CA LEU A 214 2.81 -8.64 -4.94
C LEU A 214 1.59 -8.64 -4.01
N GLU A 215 1.02 -9.82 -3.74
CA GLU A 215 -0.13 -9.97 -2.86
C GLU A 215 0.21 -10.78 -1.60
N PHE A 216 -0.12 -10.25 -0.44
CA PHE A 216 -0.09 -10.95 0.85
C PHE A 216 -1.52 -11.14 1.34
N THR A 217 -2.06 -12.34 1.23
CA THR A 217 -3.49 -12.58 1.44
C THR A 217 -3.80 -13.55 2.56
N LYS A 218 -4.80 -13.23 3.40
CA LYS A 218 -5.35 -14.09 4.46
C LYS A 218 -4.29 -14.51 5.48
N LEU A 219 -3.44 -13.58 5.88
CA LEU A 219 -2.36 -13.80 6.85
C LEU A 219 -2.70 -13.23 8.23
N THR A 220 -2.08 -13.79 9.26
CA THR A 220 -2.18 -13.30 10.64
C THR A 220 -0.79 -12.98 11.17
N GLY A 221 -0.55 -11.72 11.53
CA GLY A 221 0.72 -11.27 12.10
C GLY A 221 1.85 -11.08 11.08
N ILE A 222 1.53 -10.92 9.78
CA ILE A 222 2.56 -10.71 8.75
C ILE A 222 3.24 -9.34 8.95
N ALA A 223 4.57 -9.34 8.95
CA ALA A 223 5.37 -8.12 8.95
C ALA A 223 6.26 -8.07 7.71
N ILE A 224 6.29 -6.93 7.02
CA ILE A 224 7.30 -6.61 6.01
C ILE A 224 8.21 -5.54 6.58
N GLN A 225 9.51 -5.81 6.61
CA GLN A 225 10.50 -4.85 7.09
C GLN A 225 11.79 -4.89 6.29
N GLY A 226 12.67 -3.93 6.52
CA GLY A 226 14.02 -3.87 5.96
C GLY A 226 14.30 -2.52 5.34
N SER A 227 15.38 -2.43 4.56
CA SER A 227 15.75 -1.20 3.83
C SER A 227 15.64 -1.34 2.31
N GLY A 228 15.07 -2.44 1.84
CA GLY A 228 14.99 -2.78 0.42
C GLY A 228 13.93 -2.01 -0.36
N VAL A 229 13.86 -2.31 -1.65
CA VAL A 229 13.07 -1.56 -2.63
C VAL A 229 12.11 -2.49 -3.37
N ILE A 230 10.84 -2.09 -3.52
CA ILE A 230 9.89 -2.66 -4.45
C ILE A 230 9.75 -1.69 -5.63
N ASN A 231 10.25 -2.05 -6.80
CA ASN A 231 10.19 -1.22 -8.00
C ASN A 231 9.19 -1.77 -9.00
N GLY A 232 8.05 -1.11 -9.11
CA GLY A 232 6.94 -1.51 -9.98
C GLY A 232 7.20 -1.33 -11.48
N ARG A 233 8.31 -0.68 -11.87
CA ARG A 233 8.67 -0.40 -13.28
C ARG A 233 7.48 0.15 -14.09
N GLY A 234 6.71 1.04 -13.46
CA GLY A 234 5.45 1.58 -13.98
C GLY A 234 5.56 2.30 -15.32
N GLN A 235 6.75 2.75 -15.73
CA GLN A 235 6.98 3.37 -17.02
C GLN A 235 6.51 2.49 -18.21
N GLU A 236 6.58 1.17 -18.07
CA GLU A 236 6.08 0.25 -19.12
C GLU A 236 4.56 0.37 -19.31
N TRP A 237 3.80 0.67 -18.24
CA TRP A 237 2.36 0.92 -18.31
C TRP A 237 2.01 2.36 -18.70
N TRP A 238 2.86 3.32 -18.34
CA TRP A 238 2.56 4.74 -18.56
C TRP A 238 2.79 5.18 -20.01
N THR A 239 3.74 4.57 -20.72
CA THR A 239 4.17 4.96 -22.09
C THR A 239 3.02 5.10 -23.09
N TYR A 240 1.93 4.34 -22.93
CA TYR A 240 0.79 4.33 -23.85
C TYR A 240 -0.55 4.64 -23.19
N SER A 241 -0.52 5.23 -21.99
CA SER A 241 -1.72 5.68 -21.29
C SER A 241 -2.14 7.05 -21.86
N ASN A 242 -2.85 7.07 -22.99
CA ASN A 242 -3.52 8.29 -23.42
C ASN A 242 -4.64 8.61 -22.42
N PRO A 243 -4.64 9.79 -21.77
CA PRO A 243 -5.65 10.15 -20.77
C PRO A 243 -7.06 10.36 -21.36
N ASN A 244 -7.22 10.33 -22.70
CA ASN A 244 -8.49 10.47 -23.39
C ASN A 244 -8.91 9.23 -24.20
N ASP A 245 -8.12 8.15 -24.21
CA ASP A 245 -8.51 6.92 -24.89
C ASP A 245 -9.30 6.04 -23.91
N ASP A 246 -10.62 6.23 -23.92
CA ASP A 246 -11.59 5.23 -23.45
C ASP A 246 -11.89 4.18 -24.55
N ASP A 247 -11.14 4.22 -25.66
CA ASP A 247 -11.45 3.45 -26.84
C ASP A 247 -10.86 2.03 -26.77
N ASP A 248 -11.76 1.05 -26.74
CA ASP A 248 -11.57 -0.39 -27.02
C ASP A 248 -11.13 -0.64 -28.49
N ASP A 249 -10.40 0.29 -29.09
CA ASP A 249 -10.02 0.21 -30.50
C ASP A 249 -8.74 -0.65 -30.61
N GLU A 250 -8.95 -1.96 -30.72
CA GLU A 250 -7.97 -2.98 -31.13
C GLU A 250 -7.44 -2.78 -32.57
N GLU A 251 -7.58 -1.59 -33.16
CA GLU A 251 -7.22 -1.37 -34.55
C GLU A 251 -5.94 -0.53 -34.65
N TYR A 252 -4.86 -1.20 -35.10
CA TYR A 252 -3.59 -0.64 -35.54
C TYR A 252 -2.52 -0.30 -34.48
N ASN A 253 -2.02 -1.31 -33.76
CA ASN A 253 -0.64 -1.29 -33.23
C ASN A 253 0.09 -2.61 -33.51
N VAL A 254 0.44 -2.80 -34.77
CA VAL A 254 1.35 -3.88 -35.21
C VAL A 254 2.77 -3.57 -34.73
N GLY A 255 3.23 -4.29 -33.69
CA GLY A 255 4.66 -4.54 -33.48
C GLY A 255 5.25 -4.27 -32.09
N LEU A 256 4.51 -3.71 -31.14
CA LEU A 256 5.00 -3.53 -29.76
C LEU A 256 4.10 -4.27 -28.79
N GLU A 257 4.67 -5.22 -28.03
CA GLU A 257 3.97 -5.86 -26.90
C GLU A 257 3.63 -4.78 -25.87
N LYS A 258 2.40 -4.25 -25.90
CA LYS A 258 1.90 -3.22 -24.99
C LYS A 258 1.42 -3.84 -23.68
N MET A 259 1.77 -3.24 -22.54
CA MET A 259 1.27 -3.65 -21.23
C MET A 259 -0.27 -3.57 -21.16
N PRO A 260 -0.93 -4.48 -20.42
CA PRO A 260 -2.39 -4.48 -20.35
C PRO A 260 -2.92 -3.18 -19.77
N GLN A 261 -4.13 -2.79 -20.20
CA GLN A 261 -4.81 -1.58 -19.72
C GLN A 261 -5.05 -1.62 -18.21
N MET A 262 -5.31 -2.81 -17.67
CA MET A 262 -5.36 -3.05 -16.24
C MET A 262 -3.96 -2.88 -15.64
N LYS A 263 -3.79 -1.81 -14.85
CA LYS A 263 -2.54 -1.49 -14.18
C LYS A 263 -2.55 -2.09 -12.77
N PRO A 264 -1.60 -2.96 -12.40
CA PRO A 264 -1.58 -3.59 -11.08
C PRO A 264 -1.22 -2.59 -9.97
N THR A 265 -1.71 -2.88 -8.77
CA THR A 265 -1.15 -2.35 -7.50
C THR A 265 0.18 -3.06 -7.22
N ALA A 266 1.22 -2.34 -6.82
CA ALA A 266 2.54 -2.93 -6.58
C ALA A 266 2.55 -3.89 -5.38
N LEU A 267 2.06 -3.43 -4.22
CA LEU A 267 1.97 -4.24 -3.01
C LEU A 267 0.54 -4.19 -2.45
N ARG A 268 -0.10 -5.35 -2.29
CA ARG A 268 -1.45 -5.49 -1.75
C ARG A 268 -1.50 -6.46 -0.58
N PHE A 269 -2.17 -6.05 0.49
CA PHE A 269 -2.64 -6.94 1.55
C PHE A 269 -4.15 -7.14 1.41
N TYR A 270 -4.60 -8.40 1.45
CA TYR A 270 -6.01 -8.73 1.32
C TYR A 270 -6.48 -9.71 2.40
N GLY A 271 -7.46 -9.32 3.23
CA GLY A 271 -8.05 -10.22 4.22
C GLY A 271 -7.09 -10.59 5.37
N SER A 272 -6.07 -9.78 5.63
CA SER A 272 -5.01 -10.06 6.61
C SER A 272 -5.23 -9.29 7.92
N SER A 273 -4.76 -9.85 9.03
CA SER A 273 -4.85 -9.24 10.37
C SER A 273 -3.48 -9.04 11.01
N ASN A 274 -3.34 -7.99 11.82
CA ASN A 274 -2.08 -7.61 12.48
C ASN A 274 -0.94 -7.46 11.46
N VAL A 275 -1.13 -6.57 10.48
CA VAL A 275 -0.18 -6.33 9.39
C VAL A 275 0.76 -5.20 9.78
N SER A 276 2.07 -5.41 9.62
CA SER A 276 3.08 -4.35 9.78
C SER A 276 3.87 -4.15 8.49
N VAL A 277 4.07 -2.89 8.08
CA VAL A 277 4.96 -2.53 6.94
C VAL A 277 5.88 -1.42 7.39
N THR A 278 7.20 -1.65 7.36
CA THR A 278 8.16 -0.67 7.87
C THR A 278 9.49 -0.62 7.12
N GLY A 279 10.08 0.57 7.02
CA GLY A 279 11.46 0.80 6.54
C GLY A 279 11.68 0.68 5.03
N ILE A 280 10.83 -0.07 4.32
CA ILE A 280 11.00 -0.33 2.90
C ILE A 280 10.69 0.91 2.03
N THR A 281 11.12 0.86 0.78
CA THR A 281 10.77 1.83 -0.25
C THR A 281 9.93 1.17 -1.35
N ILE A 282 8.86 1.81 -1.81
CA ILE A 282 8.08 1.37 -2.97
C ILE A 282 8.14 2.46 -4.03
N VAL A 283 8.69 2.16 -5.20
CA VAL A 283 8.85 3.12 -6.29
C VAL A 283 8.14 2.68 -7.56
N ASN A 284 7.73 3.67 -8.35
CA ASN A 284 7.26 3.48 -9.73
C ASN A 284 6.16 2.43 -9.87
N SER A 285 5.17 2.42 -8.96
CA SER A 285 4.01 1.54 -9.14
C SER A 285 3.20 1.96 -10.36
N SER A 286 2.72 1.01 -11.17
CA SER A 286 1.88 1.30 -12.33
C SER A 286 0.56 1.99 -11.99
N GLN A 287 -0.01 1.76 -10.80
CA GLN A 287 -1.30 2.37 -10.38
C GLN A 287 -1.36 2.74 -8.89
N CYS A 288 -1.11 1.82 -7.98
CA CYS A 288 -1.17 2.10 -6.54
C CYS A 288 0.02 1.45 -5.86
N HIS A 289 0.74 2.17 -5.00
CA HIS A 289 1.97 1.64 -4.40
C HIS A 289 1.65 0.61 -3.32
N LEU A 290 0.76 0.95 -2.39
CA LEU A 290 0.40 0.10 -1.27
C LEU A 290 -1.11 0.08 -1.05
N LYS A 291 -1.73 -1.09 -1.09
CA LYS A 291 -3.16 -1.25 -0.80
C LYS A 291 -3.40 -2.22 0.35
N PHE A 292 -4.29 -1.82 1.26
CA PHE A 292 -4.87 -2.71 2.27
C PHE A 292 -6.36 -2.86 1.97
N ASP A 293 -6.80 -4.10 1.80
CA ASP A 293 -8.19 -4.42 1.51
C ASP A 293 -8.70 -5.46 2.51
N SER A 294 -9.80 -5.15 3.20
CA SER A 294 -10.41 -6.06 4.18
C SER A 294 -9.43 -6.48 5.30
N CYS A 295 -8.57 -5.57 5.74
CA CYS A 295 -7.54 -5.83 6.75
C CYS A 295 -7.93 -5.26 8.14
N GLN A 296 -7.41 -5.85 9.22
CA GLN A 296 -7.58 -5.35 10.60
C GLN A 296 -6.24 -5.23 11.32
N GLY A 297 -6.03 -4.13 12.05
CA GLY A 297 -4.79 -3.93 12.81
C GLY A 297 -3.61 -3.72 11.87
N VAL A 298 -3.62 -2.60 11.14
CA VAL A 298 -2.58 -2.25 10.16
C VAL A 298 -1.67 -1.18 10.76
N MET A 299 -0.36 -1.43 10.75
CA MET A 299 0.67 -0.48 11.14
C MET A 299 1.61 -0.22 9.97
N VAL A 300 1.73 1.04 9.55
CA VAL A 300 2.68 1.47 8.52
C VAL A 300 3.54 2.59 9.08
N HIS A 301 4.85 2.42 9.06
CA HIS A 301 5.76 3.47 9.48
C HIS A 301 7.12 3.43 8.80
N ASN A 302 7.84 4.55 8.73
CA ASN A 302 9.14 4.64 8.06
C ASN A 302 9.12 4.15 6.60
N LEU A 303 7.95 4.25 5.94
CA LEU A 303 7.76 3.86 4.55
C LEU A 303 8.09 5.04 3.64
N THR A 304 8.79 4.77 2.54
CA THR A 304 8.97 5.74 1.45
C THR A 304 8.23 5.27 0.19
N ILE A 305 7.41 6.15 -0.38
CA ILE A 305 6.75 5.94 -1.68
C ILE A 305 7.17 7.06 -2.63
N SER A 306 7.59 6.69 -3.84
CA SER A 306 7.90 7.69 -4.87
C SER A 306 7.59 7.24 -6.31
N SER A 307 7.12 8.17 -7.13
CA SER A 307 7.04 8.02 -8.60
C SER A 307 7.32 9.37 -9.28
N PRO A 308 7.67 9.40 -10.57
CA PRO A 308 7.85 10.65 -11.32
C PRO A 308 6.60 11.54 -11.25
N GLU A 309 6.78 12.86 -11.26
CA GLU A 309 5.67 13.84 -11.15
C GLU A 309 4.61 13.64 -12.25
N ASN A 310 5.03 13.26 -13.45
CA ASN A 310 4.16 12.99 -14.59
C ASN A 310 3.62 11.56 -14.63
N SER A 311 3.82 10.74 -13.59
CA SER A 311 3.28 9.37 -13.54
C SER A 311 1.75 9.38 -13.44
N PRO A 312 1.03 8.87 -14.45
CA PRO A 312 -0.42 8.94 -14.48
C PRO A 312 -1.04 8.00 -13.43
N ASN A 313 -2.01 8.52 -12.68
CA ASN A 313 -2.90 7.75 -11.80
C ASN A 313 -2.18 6.89 -10.75
N THR A 314 -1.06 7.38 -10.20
CA THR A 314 -0.34 6.70 -9.12
C THR A 314 -0.83 7.14 -7.74
N ASP A 315 -1.60 6.26 -7.07
CA ASP A 315 -1.99 6.42 -5.67
C ASP A 315 -0.87 5.91 -4.75
N GLY A 316 -0.67 6.55 -3.59
CA GLY A 316 0.32 6.17 -2.58
C GLY A 316 -0.17 4.99 -1.77
N ILE A 317 -0.93 5.28 -0.70
CA ILE A 317 -1.54 4.26 0.16
C ILE A 317 -3.06 4.27 -0.01
N HIS A 318 -3.65 3.11 -0.29
CA HIS A 318 -5.10 2.95 -0.41
C HIS A 318 -5.62 1.99 0.66
N LEU A 319 -6.50 2.49 1.53
CA LEU A 319 -7.22 1.71 2.52
C LEU A 319 -8.63 1.45 2.02
N GLN A 320 -9.00 0.18 1.90
CA GLN A 320 -10.32 -0.28 1.48
C GLN A 320 -10.86 -1.26 2.52
N ASN A 321 -12.08 -1.04 3.03
CA ASN A 321 -12.73 -1.97 3.98
C ASN A 321 -11.86 -2.39 5.18
N SER A 322 -10.92 -1.53 5.59
CA SER A 322 -9.90 -1.86 6.59
C SER A 322 -10.11 -1.01 7.86
N LYS A 323 -9.81 -1.60 9.02
CA LYS A 323 -10.03 -0.97 10.33
C LYS A 323 -8.81 -1.08 11.22
N GLU A 324 -8.72 -0.18 12.21
CA GLU A 324 -7.60 -0.09 13.15
C GLU A 324 -6.27 0.11 12.39
N VAL A 325 -6.20 1.20 11.63
CA VAL A 325 -5.05 1.53 10.78
C VAL A 325 -4.29 2.70 11.38
N SER A 326 -2.98 2.54 11.53
CA SER A 326 -2.04 3.59 11.95
C SER A 326 -0.97 3.75 10.88
N ILE A 327 -0.85 4.97 10.33
CA ILE A 327 0.16 5.34 9.34
C ILE A 327 0.88 6.58 9.87
N HIS A 328 2.20 6.50 10.04
CA HIS A 328 2.98 7.61 10.57
C HIS A 328 4.44 7.55 10.14
N HIS A 329 5.16 8.68 10.19
CA HIS A 329 6.57 8.75 9.80
C HIS A 329 6.85 8.21 8.39
N THR A 330 5.99 8.55 7.41
CA THR A 330 6.11 8.11 6.01
C THR A 330 6.45 9.28 5.08
N ASN A 331 7.23 9.03 4.04
CA ASN A 331 7.50 9.99 2.96
C ASN A 331 6.77 9.56 1.69
N LEU A 332 5.83 10.37 1.17
CA LEU A 332 4.97 10.01 0.05
C LEU A 332 5.08 11.06 -1.07
N ALA A 333 5.47 10.63 -2.27
CA ALA A 333 5.55 11.46 -3.46
C ALA A 333 4.98 10.71 -4.69
N CYS A 334 3.71 10.87 -5.01
CA CYS A 334 3.08 10.19 -6.15
C CYS A 334 2.11 11.11 -6.92
N GLY A 335 1.70 10.67 -8.11
CA GLY A 335 1.06 11.52 -9.12
C GLY A 335 -0.43 11.82 -8.91
N LYS A 336 -1.12 11.17 -7.96
CA LYS A 336 -2.55 11.41 -7.72
C LYS A 336 -2.92 11.63 -6.26
N SER A 337 -3.23 10.57 -5.52
CA SER A 337 -3.63 10.67 -4.11
C SER A 337 -2.55 10.05 -3.22
N LEU A 338 -2.03 10.82 -2.26
CA LEU A 338 -1.05 10.30 -1.31
C LEU A 338 -1.66 9.20 -0.41
N ILE A 339 -2.86 9.46 0.11
CA ILE A 339 -3.65 8.50 0.90
C ILE A 339 -5.09 8.53 0.42
N LYS A 340 -5.68 7.36 0.16
CA LYS A 340 -7.07 7.18 -0.27
C LYS A 340 -7.82 6.26 0.70
N LEU A 341 -9.01 6.66 1.11
CA LEU A 341 -9.85 5.96 2.08
C LEU A 341 -11.18 5.57 1.43
N ASN A 342 -11.49 4.27 1.44
CA ASN A 342 -12.68 3.67 0.86
C ASN A 342 -13.32 2.65 1.82
#